data_AF-A0A7V1FVY6-F1
#
_entry.id   AF-A0A7V1FVY6-F1
#
_cell.length_a   1.000
_cell.length_b   1.000
_cell.length_c   1.000
_cell.angle_alpha   90.00
_cell.angle_beta   90.00
_cell.angle_gamma   90.00
#
_symmetry.space_group_name_H-M   'P 1'
#
loop_
_entity.id
_entity.type
_entity.pdbx_description
1 polymer ?
#
loop_
_entity_poly.entity_id
_entity_poly.type
_entity_poly.pdbx_seq_one_letter_code
_entity_poly.pdbx_strand_id
1 'polypeptide(L)' 'MRIMTFSEIKKFGSRSLPSVLEMKPLNKPKKKTVIHYRDFEFDVKLKSDVFTLRNLQRKR' A
#
# COMPACT_ATOMS: atom_id res chain seq x y z
N MET A 1 17.99 -11.34 -3.76
CA MET A 1 16.96 -10.93 -4.75
C MET A 1 15.57 -11.12 -4.14
N ARG A 2 14.59 -10.27 -4.47
CA ARG A 2 13.19 -10.37 -4.01
C ARG A 2 12.27 -10.30 -5.23
N ILE A 3 11.18 -11.06 -5.21
CA ILE A 3 10.12 -11.01 -6.22
C ILE A 3 8.89 -10.38 -5.58
N MET A 4 8.27 -9.44 -6.28
CA MET A 4 6.98 -8.87 -5.92
C MET A 4 5.95 -9.29 -6.96
N THR A 5 4.87 -9.93 -6.51
CA THR A 5 3.76 -10.38 -7.34
C THR A 5 2.51 -9.58 -7.00
N PHE A 6 1.78 -9.17 -8.04
CA PHE A 6 0.52 -8.46 -7.93
C PHE A 6 -0.62 -9.39 -8.33
N SER A 7 -1.64 -9.51 -7.49
CA SER A 7 -2.79 -10.38 -7.76
C SER A 7 -4.10 -9.75 -7.29
N GLU A 8 -5.21 -10.40 -7.64
CA GLU A 8 -6.58 -9.98 -7.31
C GLU A 8 -6.88 -8.54 -7.73
N ILE A 9 -6.96 -8.31 -9.04
CA ILE A 9 -7.36 -7.00 -9.58
C ILE A 9 -8.81 -6.72 -9.17
N LYS A 10 -9.02 -5.63 -8.45
CA LYS A 10 -10.34 -5.15 -8.02
C LYS A 10 -10.52 -3.70 -8.46
N LYS A 11 -11.78 -3.33 -8.66
CA LYS A 11 -12.16 -1.95 -8.94
C LYS A 11 -12.28 -1.20 -7.63
N PHE A 12 -11.51 -0.14 -7.48
CA PHE A 12 -11.53 0.77 -6.36
C PHE A 12 -11.95 2.15 -6.88
N GLY A 13 -13.19 2.54 -6.59
CA GLY A 13 -13.80 3.73 -7.19
C GLY A 13 -13.79 3.65 -8.72
N SER A 14 -13.05 4.56 -9.36
CA SER A 14 -12.91 4.63 -10.82
C SER A 14 -11.70 3.86 -11.38
N ARG A 15 -10.84 3.29 -10.54
CA ARG A 15 -9.56 2.69 -10.95
C ARG A 15 -9.53 1.19 -10.68
N SER A 16 -8.94 0.41 -11.58
CA SER A 16 -8.70 -1.03 -11.37
C SER A 16 -7.26 -1.23 -10.93
N LEU A 17 -7.07 -1.81 -9.74
CA LEU A 17 -5.74 -2.01 -9.14
C LEU A 17 -5.64 -3.40 -8.53
N PRO A 18 -4.42 -3.98 -8.44
CA PRO A 18 -4.21 -5.20 -7.68
C PRO A 18 -4.49 -4.94 -6.20
N SER A 19 -5.36 -5.74 -5.61
CA SER A 19 -5.70 -5.66 -4.20
C SER A 19 -4.73 -6.45 -3.30
N VAL A 20 -3.90 -7.32 -3.89
CA VAL A 20 -2.93 -8.14 -3.16
C VAL A 20 -1.54 -7.98 -3.74
N LEU A 21 -0.60 -7.62 -2.87
CA LEU A 21 0.84 -7.54 -3.17
C LEU A 21 1.56 -8.57 -2.31
N GLU A 22 2.18 -9.57 -2.94
CA GLU A 22 3.02 -10.55 -2.26
C GLU A 22 4.50 -10.29 -2.57
N MET A 23 5.30 -10.05 -1.53
CA MET A 23 6.75 -9.95 -1.61
C MET A 23 7.42 -11.19 -1.03
N LYS A 24 8.22 -11.89 -1.85
CA LYS A 24 8.96 -13.09 -1.48
C LYS A 24 10.48 -12.89 -1.68
N PRO A 25 11.30 -13.00 -0.62
CA PRO A 25 12.76 -13.03 -0.75
C PRO A 25 13.20 -14.40 -1.26
N LEU A 26 14.00 -14.42 -2.33
CA LEU A 26 14.50 -15.66 -2.94
C LEU A 26 15.44 -16.42 -2.02
N ASN A 27 16.24 -15.71 -1.24
CA ASN A 27 17.24 -16.31 -0.35
C ASN A 27 16.63 -16.86 0.96
N LYS A 28 15.36 -16.59 1.25
CA LYS A 28 14.65 -17.03 2.47
C LYS A 28 13.21 -17.44 2.12
N PRO A 29 13.01 -18.55 1.39
CA PRO A 29 11.75 -18.87 0.71
C PRO A 29 10.55 -19.09 1.64
N LYS A 30 10.78 -19.35 2.93
CA LYS A 30 9.74 -19.48 3.96
C LYS A 30 9.22 -18.14 4.51
N LYS A 31 9.86 -17.03 4.17
CA LYS A 31 9.40 -15.69 4.56
C LYS A 31 8.64 -15.08 3.40
N LYS A 32 7.53 -14.42 3.67
CA LYS A 32 6.87 -13.54 2.72
C LYS A 32 6.15 -12.43 3.46
N THR A 33 5.94 -11.33 2.77
CA THR A 33 5.08 -10.24 3.23
C THR A 33 3.95 -10.12 2.25
N VAL A 34 2.72 -10.11 2.74
CA VAL A 34 1.52 -9.94 1.89
C VAL A 34 0.80 -8.69 2.36
N ILE A 35 0.50 -7.78 1.43
CA ILE A 35 -0.25 -6.56 1.67
C ILE A 35 -1.61 -6.73 0.99
N HIS A 36 -2.68 -6.57 1.77
CA HIS A 36 -4.05 -6.61 1.28
C HIS A 36 -4.64 -5.21 1.35
N TYR A 37 -4.88 -4.61 0.19
CA TYR A 37 -5.65 -3.38 0.09
C TYR A 37 -7.14 -3.70 0.22
N ARG A 38 -7.75 -3.16 1.27
CA ARG A 38 -9.17 -3.39 1.59
C ARG A 38 -10.07 -2.35 0.93
N ASP A 39 -9.66 -1.09 0.99
CA ASP A 39 -10.42 0.02 0.48
C ASP A 39 -9.51 1.17 0.03
N PHE A 40 -9.97 1.96 -0.93
CA PHE A 40 -9.29 3.14 -1.43
C PHE A 40 -10.30 4.22 -1.81
N GLU A 41 -10.04 5.43 -1.33
CA GLU A 41 -10.67 6.66 -1.81
C GLU A 41 -9.67 7.45 -2.63
N PHE A 42 -10.05 7.81 -3.85
CA PHE A 42 -9.23 8.63 -4.75
C PHE A 42 -9.68 10.08 -4.74
N ASP A 43 -8.74 10.97 -5.06
CA ASP A 43 -9.00 12.40 -5.28
C ASP A 43 -9.64 13.10 -4.06
N VAL A 44 -9.34 12.58 -2.86
CA VAL A 44 -9.76 13.17 -1.58
C VAL A 44 -9.09 14.52 -1.34
N LYS A 45 -9.85 15.48 -0.83
CA LYS A 45 -9.32 16.79 -0.43
C LYS A 45 -8.51 16.65 0.85
N LEU A 46 -7.18 16.74 0.73
CA LEU A 46 -6.27 16.78 1.87
C LEU A 46 -6.01 18.24 2.28
N LYS A 47 -5.86 18.49 3.58
CA LYS A 47 -5.37 19.80 4.06
C LYS A 47 -3.95 20.02 3.55
N SER A 48 -3.60 21.26 3.25
CA SER A 48 -2.29 21.62 2.70
C SER A 48 -1.12 21.30 3.64
N ASP A 49 -1.39 21.14 4.94
CA ASP A 49 -0.39 20.88 5.96
C ASP A 49 -0.16 19.39 6.23
N VAL A 50 -0.95 18.47 5.64
CA VAL A 50 -0.85 17.02 5.89
C VAL A 50 0.58 16.50 5.70
N PHE A 51 1.25 16.92 4.63
CA PHE A 51 2.60 16.47 4.28
C PHE A 51 3.70 17.39 4.85
N THR A 52 3.59 17.77 6.14
CA THR A 52 4.61 18.57 6.83
C THR A 52 5.33 17.77 7.90
N LEU A 53 6.59 18.11 8.18
CA LEU A 53 7.36 17.48 9.28
C LEU A 53 6.66 17.63 10.63
N ARG A 54 5.95 18.74 10.85
CA ARG A 54 5.13 18.97 12.04
C ARG A 54 4.08 17.87 12.25
N ASN A 55 3.47 17.37 11.18
CA ASN A 55 2.48 16.30 11.25
C ASN A 55 3.09 14.90 11.42
N LEU A 56 4.40 14.73 11.22
CA LEU A 56 5.14 13.51 11.57
C LEU A 56 5.57 13.47 13.05
N GLN A 57 5.52 14.60 13.75
CA GLN A 57 5.86 14.66 15.17
C GLN A 57 4.72 14.09 16.01
N ARG A 58 5.06 13.19 16.94
CA ARG A 58 4.12 12.68 17.93
C ARG A 58 3.62 13.86 18.77
N LYS A 59 2.32 14.17 18.69
CA LYS A 59 1.71 15.10 19.64
C LYS A 59 1.91 14.51 21.04
N ARG A 60 2.46 15.30 21.95
CA ARG A 60 2.66 14.91 23.36
C ARG A 60 1.33 14.64 24.02
#